data_AF-A0A3E0WT42-F1
#
_entry.id   AF-A0A3E0WT42-F1
#
_cell.length_a   1.000
_cell.length_b   1.000
_cell.length_c   1.000
_cell.angle_alpha   90.00
_cell.angle_beta   90.00
_cell.angle_gamma   90.00
#
_symmetry.space_group_name_H-M   'P 1'
#
loop_
_entity.id
_entity.type
_entity.pdbx_description
1 polymer ?
#
loop_
_entity_poly.entity_id
_entity_poly.type
_entity_poly.pdbx_seq_one_letter_code
_entity_poly.pdbx_strand_id
1 'polypeptide(L)' 'MEITVGDQSRDGLLQVKVAYYEQYAGKGWSAELNVWAPDSDSRAEIEQAARDAAEDFLRRMLAAHSPQDHREQSQ' A
#
# COMPACT_ATOMS: atom_id res chain seq x y z
N MET A 1 -0.43 -11.89 -1.55
CA MET A 1 -0.03 -10.75 -0.71
C MET A 1 0.56 -11.30 0.57
N GLU A 2 1.74 -10.81 0.95
CA GLU A 2 2.44 -11.17 2.18
C GLU A 2 2.53 -9.94 3.08
N ILE A 3 2.38 -10.13 4.39
CA ILE A 3 2.46 -9.04 5.38
C ILE A 3 3.45 -9.43 6.47
N THR A 4 4.46 -8.59 6.67
CA THR A 4 5.45 -8.73 7.74
C THR A 4 5.27 -7.58 8.71
N VAL A 5 4.86 -7.89 9.94
CA VAL A 5 4.71 -6.92 11.02
C VAL A 5 6.06 -6.77 11.74
N GLY A 6 6.52 -5.54 11.90
CA GLY A 6 7.72 -5.22 12.66
C GLY A 6 7.56 -5.52 14.15
N ASP A 7 8.68 -5.64 14.85
CA ASP A 7 8.78 -5.99 16.26
C ASP A 7 8.77 -4.76 17.19
N GLN A 8 8.96 -3.56 16.65
CA GLN A 8 9.03 -2.32 17.42
C GLN A 8 7.93 -1.34 17.04
N SER A 9 7.10 -0.98 18.04
CA SER A 9 6.18 0.15 17.94
C SER A 9 6.93 1.45 18.23
N ARG A 10 6.60 2.49 17.48
CA ARG A 10 7.07 3.86 17.70
C ARG A 10 5.87 4.79 17.66
N ASP A 11 5.65 5.50 18.76
CA ASP A 11 4.57 6.50 18.88
C ASP A 11 3.16 5.92 18.58
N GLY A 12 2.92 4.65 18.96
CA GLY A 12 1.64 3.96 18.71
C GLY A 12 1.48 3.40 17.30
N LEU A 13 2.58 3.33 16.54
CA LEU A 13 2.60 2.81 15.18
C LEU A 13 3.63 1.69 15.03
N LEU A 14 3.23 0.61 14.36
CA LEU A 14 4.11 -0.46 13.92
C LEU A 14 4.48 -0.27 12.45
N GLN A 15 5.77 -0.46 12.15
CA GLN A 15 6.20 -0.58 10.76
C GLN A 15 5.73 -1.94 10.23
N VAL A 16 5.01 -1.93 9.12
CA VAL A 16 4.52 -3.14 8.46
C VAL A 16 4.96 -3.12 7.01
N LYS A 17 5.56 -4.23 6.56
CA LYS A 17 5.83 -4.45 5.13
C LYS A 17 4.67 -5.20 4.51
N VAL A 18 4.11 -4.66 3.44
CA VAL A 18 3.08 -5.32 2.61
C VAL A 18 3.66 -5.58 1.23
N ALA A 19 3.72 -6.85 0.84
CA ALA A 19 4.24 -7.28 -0.45
C ALA A 19 3.13 -7.85 -1.34
N TYR A 20 3.00 -7.29 -2.53
CA TYR A 20 2.11 -7.73 -3.59
C TYR A 20 2.90 -8.46 -4.66
N TYR A 21 2.36 -9.57 -5.13
CA TYR A 21 2.91 -10.36 -6.22
C TYR A 21 1.74 -10.77 -7.11
N GLU A 22 1.82 -10.46 -8.40
CA GLU A 22 0.83 -10.81 -9.39
C GLU A 22 1.52 -11.39 -10.63
N GLN A 23 0.89 -12.39 -11.25
CA GLN A 23 1.33 -12.93 -12.53
C GLN A 23 0.16 -12.98 -13.50
N TYR A 24 0.33 -12.36 -14.67
CA TYR A 24 -0.67 -12.36 -15.73
C TYR A 24 0.00 -12.53 -17.10
N ALA A 25 -0.55 -13.43 -17.92
CA ALA A 25 -0.03 -13.76 -19.25
C ALA A 25 1.48 -14.07 -19.29
N GLY A 26 2.00 -14.76 -18.26
CA GLY A 26 3.41 -15.13 -18.14
C GLY A 26 4.35 -13.99 -17.71
N LYS A 27 3.84 -12.77 -17.50
CA LYS A 27 4.59 -11.65 -16.92
C LYS A 27 4.27 -11.52 -15.43
N GLY A 28 5.27 -11.19 -14.63
CA GLY A 28 5.14 -10.98 -13.20
C GLY A 28 5.31 -9.51 -12.82
N TRP A 29 4.54 -9.06 -11.84
CA TRP A 29 4.69 -7.76 -11.18
C TRP A 29 4.80 -8.00 -9.68
N SER A 30 5.64 -7.20 -9.03
CA SER A 30 5.74 -7.17 -7.59
C SER A 30 5.86 -5.75 -7.09
N ALA A 31 5.34 -5.52 -5.89
CA ALA A 31 5.48 -4.25 -5.18
C ALA A 31 5.65 -4.54 -3.69
N GLU A 32 6.59 -3.84 -3.06
CA GLU A 32 6.75 -3.85 -1.60
C GLU A 32 6.50 -2.45 -1.07
N LEU A 33 5.63 -2.34 -0.07
CA LEU A 33 5.27 -1.09 0.59
C LEU A 33 5.60 -1.20 2.07
N ASN A 34 6.32 -0.21 2.59
CA ASN A 34 6.48 -0.03 4.02
C ASN A 34 5.44 0.98 4.48
N VAL A 35 4.53 0.54 5.34
CA VAL A 35 3.45 1.37 5.90
C VAL A 35 3.58 1.42 7.42
N TRP A 36 3.01 2.46 8.02
CA TRP A 36 2.87 2.58 9.46
C TRP A 36 1.42 2.33 9.80
N ALA A 37 1.15 1.27 10.58
CA ALA A 37 -0.19 0.91 11.04
C ALA A 37 -0.29 1.12 12.55
N PRO A 38 -1.47 1.44 13.11
CA PRO A 38 -1.68 1.47 14.55
C PRO A 38 -1.20 0.18 15.20
N ASP A 39 -0.52 0.30 16.35
CA ASP A 39 -0.29 -0.87 17.18
C ASP A 39 -1.60 -1.38 17.78
N SER A 40 -1.70 -2.70 17.91
CA SER A 40 -2.83 -3.37 18.53
C SER A 40 -2.35 -4.71 19.07
N ASP A 41 -2.98 -5.18 20.15
CA ASP A 41 -2.77 -6.53 20.66
C ASP A 41 -3.28 -7.61 19.68
N SER A 42 -4.12 -7.21 18.71
CA SER A 42 -4.64 -8.07 17.66
C SER A 42 -3.79 -7.95 16.39
N ARG A 43 -3.06 -9.02 16.08
CA ARG A 43 -2.33 -9.11 14.80
C ARG A 43 -3.24 -8.94 13.59
N ALA A 44 -4.48 -9.43 13.66
CA ALA A 44 -5.44 -9.29 12.56
C ALA A 44 -5.83 -7.81 12.32
N GLU A 45 -5.95 -7.01 13.38
CA GLU A 45 -6.22 -5.58 13.26
C GLU A 45 -5.04 -4.81 12.65
N ILE A 46 -3.81 -5.13 13.09
CA ILE A 46 -2.59 -4.55 12.50
C ILE A 46 -2.51 -4.88 11.00
N GLU A 47 -2.74 -6.14 10.64
CA GLU A 47 -2.68 -6.58 9.24
C GLU A 47 -3.76 -5.90 8.39
N GLN A 48 -4.97 -5.71 8.91
CA GLN A 48 -6.04 -5.01 8.19
C GLN A 48 -5.71 -3.53 8.00
N ALA A 49 -5.27 -2.83 9.05
CA ALA A 49 -4.89 -1.42 8.95
C ALA A 49 -3.72 -1.20 7.98
N ALA A 50 -2.76 -2.12 7.96
CA ALA A 50 -1.65 -2.07 7.00
C ALA A 50 -2.11 -2.27 5.55
N ARG A 51 -3.07 -3.18 5.30
CA ARG A 51 -3.68 -3.37 3.97
C ARG A 51 -4.38 -2.11 3.51
N ASP A 52 -5.24 -1.55 4.37
CA ASP A 52 -6.02 -0.35 4.04
C ASP A 52 -5.08 0.83 3.71
N ALA A 53 -4.02 1.01 4.49
CA ALA A 53 -3.00 2.05 4.25
C ALA A 53 -2.24 1.83 2.93
N ALA A 54 -1.87 0.58 2.62
CA ALA A 54 -1.17 0.22 1.39
C ALA A 54 -2.06 0.42 0.15
N GLU A 55 -3.32 -0.01 0.21
CA GLU A 55 -4.29 0.16 -0.87
C GLU A 55 -4.59 1.65 -1.13
N ASP A 56 -4.79 2.44 -0.07
CA ASP A 56 -5.00 3.87 -0.20
C ASP A 56 -3.78 4.59 -0.81
N PHE A 57 -2.56 4.20 -0.41
CA PHE A 57 -1.34 4.73 -1.03
C PHE A 57 -1.26 4.40 -2.53
N LEU A 58 -1.49 3.13 -2.90
CA LEU A 58 -1.49 2.72 -4.30
C LEU A 58 -2.56 3.45 -5.11
N ARG A 59 -3.77 3.60 -4.55
CA ARG A 59 -4.86 4.34 -5.18
C ARG A 59 -4.48 5.80 -5.42
N ARG A 60 -3.86 6.48 -4.45
CA ARG A 60 -3.38 7.86 -4.60
C ARG A 60 -2.26 7.97 -5.65
N MET A 61 -1.32 7.03 -5.66
CA MET A 61 -0.24 6.97 -6.65
C MET A 61 -0.80 6.80 -8.06
N LEU A 62 -1.73 5.88 -8.25
CA LEU A 62 -2.39 5.65 -9.54
C LEU A 62 -3.23 6.87 -9.96
N ALA A 63 -3.91 7.54 -9.04
CA ALA A 63 -4.65 8.76 -9.33
C ALA A 63 -3.72 9.90 -9.78
N ALA A 64 -2.58 10.08 -9.12
CA ALA A 64 -1.59 11.11 -9.46
C ALA A 64 -0.90 10.86 -10.81
N HIS A 65 -0.81 9.60 -11.25
CA HIS A 65 -0.18 9.21 -12.51
C HIS A 65 -1.19 8.78 -13.59
N SER A 66 -2.49 8.84 -13.29
CA SER A 66 -3.53 8.69 -14.29
C SER A 66 -3.57 9.99 -15.10
N PRO A 67 -3.32 9.95 -16.41
CA PRO A 67 -3.35 11.15 -17.23
C PRO A 67 -4.79 11.66 -17.32
N GLN A 68 -5.17 12.59 -16.44
CA GLN A 68 -6.36 13.41 -16.64
C GLN A 68 -6.00 14.58 -17.57
N ASP A 69 -6.46 14.46 -18.81
CA ASP A 69 -6.85 15.53 -19.73
C ASP A 69 -5.77 16.49 -20.29
N HIS A 70 -5.09 16.04 -21.35
CA HIS A 70 -4.65 16.92 -22.45
C HIS A 70 -5.82 17.23 -23.41
N ARG A 71 -6.93 17.77 -22.88
CA ARG A 71 -7.96 18.40 -23.71
C ARG A 71 -8.32 19.75 -23.08
N GLU A 72 -8.39 20.75 -23.94
CA GLU A 72 -8.91 22.10 -23.67
C GLU A 72 -7.95 23.13 -23.04
N GLN A 73 -6.85 23.44 -23.73
CA GLN A 73 -6.38 24.83 -23.83
C GLN A 73 -5.94 25.14 -25.26
N SER A 74 -6.91 25.17 -26.17
CA SER A 74 -6.82 25.89 -27.44
C SER A 74 -8.01 26.83 -27.51
N GLN A 75 -7.85 28.04 -26.98
CA GLN A 75 -8.63 29.22 -27.36
C GLN A 75 -7.67 30.26 -27.89
#